data_AF-K0EZ45-F1
#
_entry.id   AF-K0EZ45-F1
#
_cell.length_a   1.000
_cell.length_b   1.000
_cell.length_c   1.000
_cell.angle_alpha   90.00
_cell.angle_beta   90.00
_cell.angle_gamma   90.00
#
_symmetry.space_group_name_H-M   'P 1'
#
loop_
_entity.id
_entity.type
_entity.pdbx_description
1 polymer ?
#
loop_
_entity_poly.entity_id
_entity_poly.type
_entity_poly.pdbx_seq_one_letter_code
_entity_poly.pdbx_strand_id
1 'polypeptide(L)'
;MKTKEITVRVKKGQWRDLSAAADCAGMRVEDYIRWSVKLLALQSRPDSNPHPASTARPEPRRRARAVLDRPESTAWEECFAEQLSHRLEQFRDD
;
A
#
# COMPACT_ATOMS: atom_id res chain seq x y z
N MET A 1 22.14 -2.18 -11.14
CA MET A 1 21.02 -1.97 -12.09
C MET A 1 21.25 -0.64 -12.78
N LYS A 2 20.99 -0.53 -14.09
CA LYS A 2 21.03 0.77 -14.78
C LYS A 2 19.77 1.54 -14.39
N THR A 3 19.92 2.65 -13.68
CA THR A 3 18.81 3.56 -13.39
C THR A 3 18.55 4.42 -14.62
N LYS A 4 17.28 4.62 -14.97
CA LYS A 4 16.85 5.59 -15.99
C LYS A 4 16.10 6.71 -15.27
N GLU A 5 16.45 7.95 -15.57
CA GLU A 5 15.73 9.12 -15.10
C GLU A 5 14.67 9.50 -16.14
N ILE A 6 13.45 9.80 -15.67
CA ILE A 6 12.33 10.19 -16.52
C ILE A 6 11.69 11.43 -15.91
N THR A 7 11.63 12.51 -16.67
CA THR A 7 10.96 13.75 -16.27
C THR A 7 9.53 13.76 -16.82
N VAL A 8 8.55 13.90 -15.94
CA VAL A 8 7.13 13.95 -16.30
C VAL A 8 6.57 15.34 -15.99
N ARG A 9 5.86 15.93 -16.95
CA ARG A 9 5.14 17.21 -16.76
C ARG A 9 3.69 16.91 -16.41
N VAL A 10 3.24 17.43 -15.28
CA VAL A 10 1.85 17.33 -14.81
C VAL A 10 1.21 18.70 -14.70
N LYS A 11 -0.11 18.79 -14.86
CA LYS A 11 -0.84 20.03 -14.62
C LYS A 11 -0.78 20.37 -13.13
N LYS A 12 -0.76 21.66 -12.78
CA LYS A 12 -0.68 22.11 -11.38
C LYS A 12 -1.79 21.53 -10.47
N GLY A 13 -3.01 21.37 -10.99
CA GLY A 13 -4.12 20.72 -10.27
C GLY A 13 -3.80 19.25 -9.95
N GLN A 14 -3.43 18.48 -10.97
CA GLN A 14 -3.05 17.08 -10.82
C GLN A 14 -1.86 16.87 -9.88
N TRP A 15 -0.90 17.80 -9.88
CA TRP A 15 0.22 17.76 -8.93
C TRP A 15 -0.25 17.90 -7.48
N ARG A 16 -1.22 18.80 -7.21
CA ARG A 16 -1.79 18.95 -5.86
C ARG A 16 -2.50 17.68 -5.41
N ASP A 17 -3.29 17.09 -6.29
CA ASP A 17 -4.01 15.85 -5.98
C ASP A 17 -3.04 14.70 -5.70
N LEU A 18 -1.95 14.61 -6.48
CA LEU A 18 -0.90 13.62 -6.28
C LEU A 18 -0.13 13.81 -4.97
N SER A 19 0.21 15.06 -4.63
CA SER A 19 0.83 15.40 -3.35
C SER A 19 -0.07 15.05 -2.18
N ALA A 20 -1.35 15.45 -2.23
CA ALA A 20 -2.31 15.14 -1.17
C ALA A 20 -2.49 13.62 -0.99
N ALA A 21 -2.56 12.85 -2.08
CA ALA A 21 -2.65 11.39 -1.99
C ALA A 21 -1.40 10.75 -1.37
N ALA A 22 -0.21 11.26 -1.70
CA ALA A 22 1.04 10.80 -1.09
C ALA A 22 1.09 11.15 0.41
N ASP A 23 0.68 12.36 0.79
CA ASP A 23 0.60 12.80 2.19
C ASP A 23 -0.40 11.95 2.99
N CYS A 24 -1.59 11.66 2.42
CA CYS A 24 -2.58 10.77 3.03
C CYS A 24 -2.06 9.34 3.22
N ALA A 25 -1.20 8.86 2.32
CA ALA A 25 -0.53 7.56 2.44
C ALA A 25 0.67 7.57 3.40
N GLY A 26 1.07 8.75 3.92
CA GLY A 26 2.28 8.90 4.73
C GLY A 26 3.58 8.66 3.94
N MET A 27 3.57 8.91 2.63
CA MET A 27 4.68 8.62 1.72
C MET A 27 5.20 9.89 1.05
N ARG A 28 6.47 9.88 0.65
CA ARG A 28 6.99 10.88 -0.29
C ARG A 28 6.34 10.67 -1.66
N VAL A 29 6.11 11.75 -2.40
CA VAL A 29 5.50 11.70 -3.75
C VAL A 29 6.23 10.74 -4.68
N GLU A 30 7.57 10.71 -4.64
CA GLU A 30 8.38 9.79 -5.44
C GLU A 30 8.09 8.32 -5.14
N ASP A 31 7.95 7.98 -3.85
CA ASP A 31 7.69 6.61 -3.40
C ASP A 31 6.24 6.20 -3.69
N TYR A 32 5.30 7.13 -3.53
CA TYR A 32 3.91 6.95 -3.93
C TYR A 32 3.77 6.66 -5.43
N ILE A 33 4.48 7.41 -6.29
CA ILE A 33 4.51 7.15 -7.74
C ILE A 33 5.13 5.78 -8.02
N ARG A 34 6.27 5.44 -7.41
CA ARG A 34 6.92 4.14 -7.60
C ARG A 34 6.00 2.99 -7.22
N TRP A 35 5.30 3.10 -6.09
CA TRP A 35 4.33 2.12 -5.62
C TRP A 35 3.16 2.00 -6.60
N SER A 36 2.61 3.13 -7.05
CA SER A 36 1.50 3.18 -8.02
C SER A 36 1.88 2.54 -9.36
N VAL A 37 3.08 2.83 -9.89
CA VAL A 37 3.59 2.20 -11.12
C VAL A 37 3.74 0.69 -10.95
N LYS A 38 4.22 0.23 -9.79
CA LYS A 38 4.31 -1.20 -9.48
C LYS A 38 2.93 -1.84 -9.45
N LEU A 39 1.94 -1.19 -8.84
CA LEU A 39 0.55 -1.66 -8.81
C LEU A 39 -0.04 -1.77 -10.22
N LEU A 40 0.13 -0.73 -11.04
CA LEU A 40 -0.29 -0.73 -12.45
C LEU A 40 0.40 -1.83 -13.26
N ALA A 41 1.70 -2.07 -13.06
CA ALA A 41 2.44 -3.13 -13.72
C ALA A 41 1.94 -4.54 -13.34
N LEU A 42 1.48 -4.73 -12.09
CA LEU A 42 0.85 -5.98 -11.66
C LEU A 42 -0.52 -6.18 -12.32
N GLN A 43 -1.31 -5.11 -12.43
CA GLN A 43 -2.66 -5.14 -13.01
C GLN A 43 -2.67 -5.27 -14.54
N SER A 44 -1.65 -4.75 -15.23
CA SER A 44 -1.55 -4.74 -16.69
C SER A 44 -1.00 -6.03 -17.30
N ARG A 45 -0.71 -7.06 -16.48
CA ARG A 45 -0.25 -8.36 -16.98
C ARG A 45 -1.37 -9.05 -17.79
N PRO A 46 -1.21 -9.23 -19.11
CA PRO A 46 -2.29 -9.70 -19.99
C PRO A 46 -2.64 -11.19 -19.86
N ASP A 47 -1.94 -11.96 -19.01
CA ASP A 47 -2.06 -13.43 -18.92
C ASP A 47 -2.36 -13.99 -17.51
N SER A 48 -2.75 -13.15 -16.54
CA SER A 48 -3.00 -13.64 -15.18
C SER A 48 -4.43 -14.18 -15.05
N ASN A 49 -4.58 -15.46 -15.40
CA ASN A 49 -5.60 -16.40 -14.92
C ASN A 49 -6.12 -15.99 -13.52
N PRO A 50 -7.45 -15.88 -13.28
CA PRO A 50 -7.97 -15.53 -11.96
C PRO A 50 -7.68 -16.68 -11.01
N HIS A 51 -6.50 -16.67 -10.39
CA HIS A 51 -6.25 -17.47 -9.22
C HIS A 51 -6.83 -16.70 -8.03
N PRO A 52 -7.91 -17.17 -7.39
CA PRO A 52 -8.47 -16.52 -6.21
C PRO A 52 -7.61 -16.90 -5.01
N ALA A 53 -6.40 -16.36 -4.91
CA ALA A 53 -5.60 -16.49 -3.70
C ALA A 53 -4.44 -15.49 -3.68
N SER A 54 -4.27 -14.88 -2.52
CA SER A 54 -3.05 -14.22 -2.05
C SER A 54 -2.91 -12.73 -2.36
N THR A 55 -3.47 -11.96 -1.43
CA THR A 55 -2.94 -10.71 -0.85
C THR A 55 -1.46 -10.81 -0.43
N ALA A 56 -0.59 -11.31 -1.30
CA ALA A 56 0.86 -11.36 -1.06
C ALA A 56 1.45 -9.95 -1.25
N ARG A 57 1.41 -9.17 -0.16
CA ARG A 57 2.32 -8.06 0.13
C ARG A 57 3.73 -8.43 -0.39
N PRO A 58 4.40 -7.59 -1.17
CA PRO A 58 5.75 -7.88 -1.63
C PRO A 58 6.69 -7.87 -0.43
N GLU A 59 6.99 -9.06 0.10
CA GLU A 59 7.96 -9.24 1.17
C GLU A 59 9.34 -8.75 0.71
N PRO A 60 10.03 -7.93 1.51
CA PRO A 60 11.43 -7.65 1.31
C PRO A 60 12.24 -8.89 1.70
N ARG A 61 12.68 -9.66 0.70
CA ARG A 61 13.83 -10.59 0.69
C ARG A 61 14.41 -10.90 2.09
N ARG A 62 13.76 -11.79 2.85
CA ARG A 62 14.41 -12.44 3.99
C ARG A 62 15.18 -13.66 3.49
N ARG A 63 16.50 -13.50 3.44
CA ARG A 63 17.41 -14.63 3.60
C ARG A 63 17.18 -15.22 5.00
N ALA A 64 17.15 -16.55 5.05
CA ALA A 64 17.25 -17.38 6.23
C ALA A 64 16.03 -17.50 7.17
N ARG A 65 15.39 -18.68 7.04
CA ARG A 65 15.16 -19.65 8.13
C ARG A 65 13.99 -19.41 9.10
N ALA A 66 12.90 -20.11 8.79
CA ALA A 66 12.03 -20.91 9.66
C ALA A 66 11.77 -20.41 11.10
N VAL A 67 10.67 -19.70 11.28
CA VAL A 67 9.77 -19.83 12.45
C VAL A 67 8.35 -19.56 11.95
N LEU A 68 7.46 -20.55 12.12
CA LEU A 68 6.02 -20.38 12.05
C LEU A 68 5.60 -19.43 13.16
N ASP A 69 5.38 -18.16 12.85
CA ASP A 69 4.76 -17.21 13.77
C ASP A 69 3.61 -16.52 13.05
N ARG A 70 2.45 -16.56 13.71
CA ARG A 70 1.20 -15.89 13.34
C ARG A 70 1.54 -14.47 12.86
N PRO A 71 1.11 -14.05 11.65
CA PRO A 71 1.57 -12.79 11.10
C PRO A 71 1.08 -11.66 12.00
N GLU A 72 1.99 -10.80 12.45
CA GLU A 72 1.68 -9.56 13.17
C GLU A 72 0.58 -8.73 12.47
N SER A 73 0.38 -8.96 11.17
CA SER A 73 -0.73 -8.41 10.39
C SER A 73 -2.12 -8.74 10.96
N THR A 74 -2.35 -9.97 11.44
CA THR A 74 -3.66 -10.35 12.00
C THR A 74 -3.90 -9.72 13.36
N ALA A 75 -2.86 -9.63 14.21
CA ALA A 75 -2.96 -8.93 15.48
C ALA A 75 -3.19 -7.42 15.28
N TRP A 76 -2.59 -6.83 14.24
CA TRP A 76 -2.83 -5.42 13.89
C TRP A 76 -4.26 -5.17 13.38
N GLU A 77 -4.80 -6.07 12.55
CA GLU A 77 -6.18 -5.99 12.05
C GLU A 77 -7.22 -6.07 13.18
N GLU A 78 -7.04 -7.00 14.13
CA GLU A 78 -7.91 -7.13 15.31
C GLU A 78 -7.87 -5.84 16.15
N CYS A 79 -6.68 -5.31 16.42
CA CYS A 79 -6.49 -4.10 17.23
C CYS A 79 -7.04 -2.84 16.53
N PHE A 80 -6.91 -2.73 15.20
CA PHE A 80 -7.47 -1.62 14.43
C PHE A 80 -8.99 -1.65 14.40
N ALA A 81 -9.60 -2.84 14.26
CA ALA A 81 -11.05 -3.01 14.31
C ALA A 81 -11.61 -2.64 15.69
N GLU A 82 -10.96 -3.07 16.78
CA GLU A 82 -11.31 -2.66 18.15
C GLU A 82 -11.21 -1.14 18.33
N GLN A 83 -10.13 -0.52 17.85
CA GLN A 83 -9.93 0.92 17.98
C GLN A 83 -10.97 1.73 17.18
N LEU A 84 -11.39 1.24 16.01
CA LEU A 84 -12.47 1.85 15.22
C LEU A 84 -13.82 1.72 15.92
N SER A 85 -14.15 0.55 16.47
CA SER A 85 -15.38 0.32 17.23
C SER A 85 -15.46 1.24 18.46
N HIS A 86 -14.38 1.36 19.22
CA HIS A 86 -14.35 2.24 20.40
C HIS A 86 -14.54 3.71 20.04
N ARG A 87 -13.99 4.16 18.89
CA ARG A 87 -14.26 5.52 18.39
C ARG A 87 -15.70 5.70 17.94
N LEU A 88 -16.30 4.71 17.26
CA LEU A 88 -17.69 4.79 16.83
C LEU A 88 -18.67 4.83 18.02
N GLU A 89 -18.34 4.16 19.13
CA GLU A 89 -19.10 4.25 20.38
C GLU A 89 -19.01 5.66 20.99
N GLN A 90 -17.84 6.29 20.99
CA GLN A 90 -17.69 7.68 21.47
C GLN A 90 -18.53 8.70 20.66
N PHE A 91 -18.76 8.45 19.36
CA PHE A 91 -19.62 9.30 18.52
C PHE A 91 -21.11 8.98 18.63
N ARG A 92 -21.51 7.92 19.35
CA ARG A 92 -22.93 7.58 19.56
C ARG A 92 -23.51 8.14 20.86
N ASP A 93 -22.66 8.57 21.80
CA ASP A 93 -23.06 9.09 23.12
C ASP A 93 -22.98 10.64 23.22
N ASP A 94 -22.74 11.36 22.12
CA ASP A 94 -22.90 12.83 21.95
C ASP A 94 -24.10 13.13 21.03
#